data_AF-A0A4Y2H2R1-F1
#
_entry.id   AF-A0A4Y2H2R1-F1
#
_cell.length_a   1.000
_cell.length_b   1.000
_cell.length_c   1.000
_cell.angle_alpha   90.00
_cell.angle_beta   90.00
_cell.angle_gamma   90.00
#
_symmetry.space_group_name_H-M   'P 1'
#
loop_
_entity.id
_entity.type
_entity.pdbx_description
1 polymer ?
#
loop_
_entity_poly.entity_id
_entity_poly.type
_entity_poly.pdbx_seq_one_letter_code
_entity_poly.pdbx_strand_id
1 'polypeptide(L)'
;MCGPRTKANGNTSEKAEKRHEKEEISEGKTIGGRGRLTDELIKKLTTYYGNAIRKNKNNLFSMRKDIWAIWMHFVSTDADPQHHFCPTGENSWCKYNQAKFKNSLEKFKHKSSVPRAVMVMIKPKFKALSNPTLLKRCLGGKTQNTNESLNSLIWNFCSKNTNSSREIAQIASNLACIGYNNEEKGILYVLTELELDTGEQQVKDSLLRDKERLKLAERCCQKATLEARKTKKG
;
A
#
# COMPACT_ATOMS: atom_id res chain seq x y z
N MET A 1 -10.33 -18.20 10.50
CA MET A 1 -11.72 -17.75 10.78
C MET A 1 -11.81 -16.24 10.58
N CYS A 2 -12.79 -15.77 9.79
CA CYS A 2 -13.04 -14.34 9.60
C CYS A 2 -14.02 -13.85 10.68
N GLY A 3 -13.50 -13.28 11.76
CA GLY A 3 -14.26 -12.49 12.73
C GLY A 3 -14.43 -11.02 12.30
N PRO A 4 -15.33 -10.27 12.96
CA PRO A 4 -15.75 -8.93 12.54
C PRO A 4 -14.57 -7.96 12.48
N ARG A 5 -14.51 -7.24 11.35
CA ARG A 5 -13.49 -6.25 11.02
C ARG A 5 -13.71 -4.99 11.87
N THR A 6 -13.22 -5.00 13.12
CA THR A 6 -13.09 -3.76 13.89
C THR A 6 -11.99 -2.91 13.26
N LYS A 7 -12.38 -1.69 12.86
CA LYS A 7 -11.50 -0.69 12.29
C LYS A 7 -10.48 -0.28 13.36
N ALA A 8 -9.26 -0.79 13.25
CA ALA A 8 -8.14 -0.32 14.06
C ALA A 8 -6.91 -0.20 13.17
N ASN A 9 -6.95 0.77 12.25
CA ASN A 9 -5.78 1.32 11.57
C ASN A 9 -6.11 2.77 11.17
N GLY A 10 -6.32 3.63 12.19
CA GLY A 10 -6.28 5.09 12.06
C GLY A 10 -4.88 5.67 12.35
N ASN A 11 -4.02 4.93 13.04
CA ASN A 11 -2.99 5.58 13.85
C ASN A 11 -1.66 5.90 13.13
N THR A 12 -1.50 5.62 11.83
CA THR A 12 -0.26 5.98 11.09
C THR A 12 -0.44 7.27 10.28
N SER A 13 -1.63 7.49 9.72
CA SER A 13 -2.02 8.77 9.10
C SER A 13 -2.33 9.84 10.15
N GLU A 14 -2.99 9.46 11.24
CA GLU A 14 -3.35 10.36 12.35
C GLU A 14 -2.11 10.82 13.16
N LYS A 15 -1.05 9.98 13.23
CA LYS A 15 0.26 10.37 13.80
C LYS A 15 1.08 11.29 12.88
N ALA A 16 0.85 11.24 11.56
CA ALA A 16 1.47 12.17 10.62
C ALA A 16 0.74 13.53 10.64
N GLU A 17 -0.58 13.54 10.81
CA GLU A 17 -1.38 14.75 11.07
C GLU A 17 -0.89 15.49 12.33
N LYS A 18 -0.78 14.79 13.46
CA LYS A 18 -0.35 15.41 14.73
C LYS A 18 1.08 15.97 14.74
N ARG A 19 1.95 15.56 13.81
CA ARG A 19 3.33 16.08 13.69
C ARG A 19 3.46 17.28 12.76
N HIS A 20 2.50 17.50 11.86
CA HIS A 20 2.52 18.59 10.88
C HIS A 20 1.44 19.66 11.13
N GLU A 21 0.62 19.51 12.17
CA GLU A 21 -0.42 20.47 12.57
C GLU A 21 0.15 21.87 12.91
N LYS A 22 1.46 21.98 13.16
CA LYS A 22 2.14 23.23 13.52
C LYS A 22 3.12 23.78 12.47
N GLU A 23 3.26 23.13 11.30
CA GLU A 23 4.11 23.66 10.23
C GLU A 23 3.26 24.57 9.32
N GLU A 24 3.35 25.87 9.58
CA GLU A 24 2.82 26.89 8.69
C GLU A 24 3.55 26.83 7.34
N ILE A 25 2.79 26.66 6.27
CA ILE A 25 3.32 26.81 4.92
C ILE A 25 3.41 28.31 4.62
N SER A 26 4.24 28.73 3.67
CA SER A 26 4.58 30.11 3.26
C SER A 26 3.43 31.10 3.01
N GLU A 27 2.18 30.71 3.23
CA GLU A 27 0.95 31.51 3.11
C GLU A 27 0.22 31.70 4.46
N GLY A 28 0.81 31.33 5.61
CA GLY A 28 0.16 31.42 6.94
C GLY A 28 -1.03 30.46 7.11
N LYS A 29 -1.07 29.37 6.33
CA LYS A 29 -2.16 28.37 6.33
C LYS A 29 -1.62 26.99 6.67
N THR A 30 -2.40 26.24 7.45
CA THR A 30 -2.09 24.86 7.85
C THR A 30 -2.08 23.90 6.66
N ILE A 31 -1.44 22.74 6.83
CA ILE A 31 -1.32 21.70 5.80
C ILE A 31 -2.68 21.02 5.52
N GLY A 32 -3.57 20.98 6.52
CA GLY A 32 -4.92 20.40 6.44
C GLY A 32 -6.00 21.39 5.98
N GLY A 33 -7.19 20.88 5.69
CA GLY A 33 -8.36 21.68 5.32
C GLY A 33 -8.88 21.43 3.90
N ARG A 34 -10.09 21.94 3.61
CA ARG A 34 -10.80 21.71 2.33
C ARG A 34 -9.92 22.14 1.14
N GLY A 35 -9.65 21.21 0.23
CA GLY A 35 -8.81 21.43 -0.95
C GLY A 35 -7.29 21.34 -0.70
N ARG A 36 -6.84 20.96 0.50
CA ARG A 36 -5.42 20.75 0.84
C ARG A 36 -5.14 19.26 1.03
N LEU A 37 -4.24 18.89 1.96
CA LEU A 37 -3.96 17.49 2.27
C LEU A 37 -5.10 16.91 3.13
N THR A 38 -6.19 16.51 2.48
CA THR A 38 -7.30 15.83 3.16
C THR A 38 -7.11 14.32 3.17
N ASP A 39 -7.84 13.68 4.06
CA ASP A 39 -7.95 12.23 4.20
C ASP A 39 -8.35 11.55 2.88
N GLU A 40 -9.26 12.15 2.11
CA GLU A 40 -9.65 11.68 0.79
C GLU A 40 -8.51 11.77 -0.22
N LEU A 41 -7.73 12.86 -0.19
CA LEU A 41 -6.56 13.01 -1.05
C LEU A 41 -5.51 11.95 -0.73
N ILE A 42 -5.21 11.72 0.56
CA ILE A 42 -4.28 10.67 1.00
C ILE A 42 -4.74 9.29 0.53
N LYS A 43 -6.03 8.95 0.71
CA LYS A 43 -6.62 7.69 0.23
C LYS A 43 -6.49 7.55 -1.29
N LYS A 44 -6.71 8.64 -2.02
CA LYS A 44 -6.57 8.69 -3.49
C LYS A 44 -5.11 8.47 -3.91
N LEU A 45 -4.16 9.23 -3.37
CA LEU A 45 -2.73 9.08 -3.66
C LEU A 45 -2.22 7.67 -3.35
N THR A 46 -2.60 7.11 -2.21
CA THR A 46 -2.27 5.73 -1.81
C THR A 46 -2.82 4.70 -2.81
N THR A 47 -4.05 4.91 -3.30
CA THR A 47 -4.66 4.03 -4.32
C THR A 47 -3.87 4.09 -5.63
N TYR A 48 -3.54 5.29 -6.13
CA TYR A 48 -2.75 5.46 -7.34
C TYR A 48 -1.36 4.82 -7.21
N TYR A 49 -0.68 5.04 -6.09
CA TYR A 49 0.64 4.45 -5.81
C TYR A 49 0.60 2.91 -5.87
N GLY A 50 -0.38 2.30 -5.20
CA GLY A 50 -0.55 0.85 -5.24
C GLY A 50 -0.84 0.32 -6.66
N ASN A 51 -1.57 1.08 -7.48
CA ASN A 51 -1.83 0.71 -8.87
C ASN A 51 -0.57 0.81 -9.74
N ALA A 52 0.26 1.84 -9.56
CA ALA A 52 1.53 1.97 -10.25
C ALA A 52 2.45 0.78 -9.97
N ILE A 53 2.49 0.28 -8.73
CA ILE A 53 3.23 -0.93 -8.37
C ILE A 53 2.64 -2.18 -9.03
N ARG A 54 1.32 -2.40 -8.90
CA ARG A 54 0.67 -3.62 -9.39
C ARG A 54 0.70 -3.74 -10.92
N LYS A 55 0.61 -2.62 -11.64
CA LYS A 55 0.62 -2.58 -13.11
C LYS A 55 2.01 -2.86 -13.68
N ASN A 56 3.06 -2.41 -13.02
CA ASN A 56 4.43 -2.44 -13.55
C ASN A 56 5.28 -3.55 -12.91
N LYS A 57 4.72 -4.75 -12.77
CA LYS A 57 5.48 -5.92 -12.29
C LYS A 57 6.71 -6.14 -13.16
N ASN A 58 7.82 -6.52 -12.54
CA ASN A 58 9.10 -6.77 -13.22
C ASN A 58 9.64 -5.58 -14.05
N ASN A 59 9.05 -4.39 -13.95
CA ASN A 59 9.47 -3.21 -14.71
C ASN A 59 9.68 -2.00 -13.77
N LEU A 60 10.90 -1.90 -13.25
CA LEU A 60 11.29 -0.84 -12.32
C LEU A 60 11.16 0.56 -12.93
N PHE A 61 11.53 0.71 -14.20
CA PHE A 61 11.49 1.99 -14.90
C PHE A 61 10.05 2.49 -15.05
N SER A 62 9.16 1.64 -15.57
CA SER A 62 7.73 1.99 -15.73
C SER A 62 7.05 2.21 -14.38
N MET A 63 7.41 1.44 -13.34
CA MET A 63 6.90 1.67 -11.99
C MET A 63 7.27 3.05 -11.46
N ARG A 64 8.55 3.44 -11.59
CA ARG A 64 9.02 4.76 -11.17
C ARG A 64 8.37 5.88 -11.99
N LYS A 65 8.25 5.70 -13.30
CA LYS A 65 7.58 6.64 -14.21
C LYS A 65 6.12 6.84 -13.80
N ASP A 66 5.36 5.77 -13.58
CA ASP A 66 3.96 5.83 -13.17
C ASP A 66 3.80 6.47 -11.78
N ILE A 67 4.74 6.26 -10.84
CA ILE A 67 4.72 6.95 -9.53
C ILE A 67 4.92 8.46 -9.71
N TRP A 68 5.86 8.88 -10.56
CA TRP A 68 6.07 10.30 -10.85
C TRP A 68 4.91 10.91 -11.64
N ALA A 69 4.24 10.14 -12.51
CA ALA A 69 3.04 10.56 -13.21
C ALA A 69 1.93 11.00 -12.23
N ILE A 70 1.83 10.36 -11.06
CA ILE A 70 0.87 10.76 -10.01
C ILE A 70 1.21 12.17 -9.52
N TRP A 71 2.44 12.41 -9.08
CA TRP A 71 2.83 13.72 -8.54
C TRP A 71 2.63 14.82 -9.59
N MET A 72 3.05 14.57 -10.83
CA MET A 72 2.91 15.51 -11.95
C MET A 72 1.43 15.78 -12.29
N HIS A 73 0.58 14.76 -12.27
CA HIS A 73 -0.86 14.90 -12.50
C HIS A 73 -1.53 15.80 -11.45
N PHE A 74 -1.20 15.63 -10.17
CA PHE A 74 -1.83 16.38 -9.08
C PHE A 74 -1.32 17.82 -8.95
N VAL A 75 -0.13 18.11 -9.47
CA VAL A 75 0.43 19.46 -9.47
C VAL A 75 0.08 20.25 -10.74
N SER A 76 -0.47 19.57 -11.75
CA SER A 76 -0.86 20.14 -13.02
C SER A 76 -1.97 21.19 -12.87
N THR A 77 -1.91 22.22 -13.69
CA THR A 77 -2.93 23.27 -13.80
C THR A 77 -3.25 23.56 -15.27
N ASP A 78 -4.27 24.39 -15.54
CA ASP A 78 -4.57 24.83 -16.91
C ASP A 78 -3.41 25.66 -17.50
N ALA A 79 -2.71 26.46 -16.67
CA ALA A 79 -1.57 27.28 -17.10
C ALA A 79 -0.26 26.48 -17.24
N ASP A 80 -0.11 25.42 -16.44
CA ASP A 80 1.08 24.55 -16.43
C ASP A 80 0.63 23.06 -16.47
N PRO A 81 0.29 22.52 -17.66
CA PRO A 81 -0.16 21.15 -17.80
C PRO A 81 0.99 20.15 -17.71
N GLN A 82 0.91 19.19 -16.76
CA GLN A 82 1.99 18.27 -16.41
C GLN A 82 1.60 16.79 -16.60
N HIS A 83 1.02 16.43 -17.75
CA HIS A 83 0.46 15.08 -18.01
C HIS A 83 1.34 14.15 -18.86
N HIS A 84 2.60 14.51 -19.10
CA HIS A 84 3.53 13.82 -20.01
C HIS A 84 3.82 12.35 -19.63
N PHE A 85 3.77 12.04 -18.33
CA PHE A 85 3.97 10.67 -17.83
C PHE A 85 2.67 9.90 -17.61
N CYS A 86 1.53 10.58 -17.71
CA CYS A 86 0.23 9.91 -17.62
C CYS A 86 0.01 9.02 -18.84
N PRO A 87 -0.74 7.90 -18.71
CA PRO A 87 -1.09 7.08 -19.85
C PRO A 87 -1.91 7.88 -20.89
N THR A 88 -1.79 7.49 -22.15
CA THR A 88 -2.55 8.05 -23.28
C THR A 88 -3.72 7.12 -23.65
N GLY A 89 -4.60 7.59 -24.54
CA GLY A 89 -5.73 6.83 -25.04
C GLY A 89 -7.02 7.03 -24.26
N GLU A 90 -8.13 6.53 -24.82
CA GLU A 90 -9.46 6.68 -24.26
C GLU A 90 -9.60 6.05 -22.86
N ASN A 91 -8.94 4.93 -22.61
CA ASN A 91 -8.97 4.21 -21.34
C ASN A 91 -7.98 4.77 -20.29
N SER A 92 -7.32 5.89 -20.59
CA SER A 92 -6.44 6.56 -19.62
C SER A 92 -7.21 7.01 -18.39
N TRP A 93 -6.65 6.79 -17.20
CA TRP A 93 -7.22 7.39 -15.98
C TRP A 93 -7.04 8.92 -15.94
N CYS A 94 -6.17 9.47 -16.79
CA CYS A 94 -5.90 10.90 -16.87
C CYS A 94 -6.89 11.57 -17.83
N LYS A 95 -7.85 12.31 -17.26
CA LYS A 95 -8.88 13.01 -18.03
C LYS A 95 -8.31 14.03 -19.03
N TYR A 96 -7.18 14.66 -18.73
CA TYR A 96 -6.51 15.56 -19.67
C TYR A 96 -6.04 14.79 -20.92
N ASN A 97 -5.37 13.65 -20.74
CA ASN A 97 -4.93 12.82 -21.87
C ASN A 97 -6.10 12.16 -22.61
N GLN A 98 -7.22 11.87 -21.92
CA GLN A 98 -8.46 11.45 -22.59
C GLN A 98 -9.02 12.58 -23.48
N ALA A 99 -9.09 13.82 -22.97
CA ALA A 99 -9.54 14.96 -23.76
C ALA A 99 -8.61 15.23 -24.95
N LYS A 100 -7.29 15.11 -24.74
CA LYS A 100 -6.28 15.17 -25.82
C LYS A 100 -6.51 14.10 -26.88
N PHE A 101 -6.78 12.86 -26.47
CA PHE A 101 -7.07 11.77 -27.39
C PHE A 101 -8.37 11.98 -28.19
N LYS A 102 -9.38 12.60 -27.56
CA LYS A 102 -10.69 12.90 -28.17
C LYS A 102 -10.75 14.25 -28.89
N ASN A 103 -9.61 14.93 -29.09
CA ASN A 103 -9.53 16.28 -29.67
C ASN A 103 -10.49 17.30 -29.00
N SER A 104 -10.67 17.20 -27.68
CA SER A 104 -11.59 18.05 -26.90
C SER A 104 -10.91 18.83 -25.77
N LEU A 105 -9.61 19.11 -25.92
CA LEU A 105 -8.82 19.86 -24.92
C LEU A 105 -9.35 21.27 -24.65
N GLU A 106 -9.93 21.93 -25.64
CA GLU A 106 -10.48 23.29 -25.50
C GLU A 106 -11.61 23.36 -24.44
N LYS A 107 -12.34 22.25 -24.27
CA LYS A 107 -13.42 22.11 -23.28
C LYS A 107 -12.93 21.56 -21.95
N PHE A 108 -11.66 21.16 -21.86
CA PHE A 108 -11.10 20.59 -20.64
C PHE A 108 -10.72 21.71 -19.66
N LYS A 109 -11.09 21.51 -18.39
CA LYS A 109 -10.64 22.35 -17.28
C LYS A 109 -10.13 21.47 -16.15
N HIS A 110 -8.99 21.84 -15.57
CA HIS A 110 -8.48 21.17 -14.38
C HIS A 110 -9.45 21.39 -13.22
N LYS A 111 -9.99 20.30 -12.67
CA LYS A 111 -10.80 20.36 -11.46
C LYS A 111 -9.88 20.64 -10.27
N SER A 112 -10.17 21.70 -9.51
CA SER A 112 -9.50 22.16 -8.26
C SER A 112 -8.17 21.44 -7.97
N SER A 113 -7.10 21.96 -8.55
CA SER A 113 -5.75 21.42 -8.36
C SER A 113 -5.34 21.50 -6.90
N VAL A 114 -4.57 20.53 -6.42
CA VAL A 114 -4.03 20.56 -5.05
C VAL A 114 -3.07 21.75 -4.99
N PRO A 115 -3.18 22.66 -4.00
CA PRO A 115 -2.33 23.83 -3.91
C PRO A 115 -0.86 23.48 -4.06
N ARG A 116 -0.14 24.23 -4.89
CA ARG A 116 1.27 23.96 -5.21
C ARG A 116 2.12 23.83 -3.95
N ALA A 117 1.84 24.63 -2.93
CA ALA A 117 2.49 24.60 -1.63
C ALA A 117 2.38 23.21 -0.94
N VAL A 118 1.20 22.59 -0.97
CA VAL A 118 0.98 21.23 -0.45
C VAL A 118 1.76 20.20 -1.29
N MET A 119 1.74 20.35 -2.62
CA MET A 119 2.45 19.44 -3.52
C MET A 119 3.98 19.50 -3.37
N VAL A 120 4.52 20.70 -3.09
CA VAL A 120 5.93 20.90 -2.75
C VAL A 120 6.27 20.21 -1.44
N MET A 121 5.45 20.37 -0.40
CA MET A 121 5.64 19.73 0.90
C MET A 121 5.65 18.19 0.79
N ILE A 122 4.77 17.58 0.00
CA ILE A 122 4.72 16.12 -0.13
C ILE A 122 5.73 15.55 -1.14
N LYS A 123 6.39 16.39 -1.95
CA LYS A 123 7.37 15.95 -2.97
C LYS A 123 8.50 15.07 -2.38
N PRO A 124 9.08 15.36 -1.20
CA PRO A 124 10.07 14.48 -0.57
C PRO A 124 9.53 13.07 -0.30
N LYS A 125 8.24 12.92 0.05
CA LYS A 125 7.61 11.60 0.21
C LYS A 125 7.54 10.85 -1.10
N PHE A 126 7.18 11.53 -2.20
CA PHE A 126 7.24 10.92 -3.55
C PHE A 126 8.66 10.55 -3.96
N LYS A 127 9.67 11.36 -3.62
CA LYS A 127 11.09 11.03 -3.85
C LYS A 127 11.51 9.77 -3.10
N ALA A 128 11.13 9.67 -1.82
CA ALA A 128 11.40 8.47 -1.00
C ALA A 128 10.67 7.23 -1.54
N LEU A 129 9.40 7.37 -1.89
CA LEU A 129 8.57 6.28 -2.45
C LEU A 129 8.98 5.86 -3.86
N SER A 130 9.68 6.72 -4.61
CA SER A 130 10.22 6.40 -5.94
C SER A 130 11.68 5.93 -5.91
N ASN A 131 12.24 5.67 -4.72
CA ASN A 131 13.60 5.18 -4.56
C ASN A 131 13.76 3.79 -5.24
N PRO A 132 14.73 3.61 -6.16
CA PRO A 132 14.92 2.34 -6.85
C PRO A 132 15.17 1.13 -5.93
N THR A 133 15.90 1.31 -4.83
CA THR A 133 16.17 0.25 -3.85
C THR A 133 14.89 -0.21 -3.15
N LEU A 134 13.99 0.73 -2.84
CA LEU A 134 12.66 0.40 -2.34
C LEU A 134 11.82 -0.31 -3.41
N LEU A 135 11.74 0.26 -4.61
CA LEU A 135 10.89 -0.25 -5.68
C LEU A 135 11.33 -1.62 -6.22
N LYS A 136 12.63 -1.97 -6.14
CA LYS A 136 13.12 -3.32 -6.42
C LYS A 136 12.40 -4.38 -5.59
N ARG A 137 12.09 -4.08 -4.32
CA ARG A 137 11.32 -4.97 -3.42
C ARG A 137 9.83 -5.07 -3.82
N CYS A 138 9.33 -4.11 -4.57
CA CYS A 138 7.96 -4.06 -5.07
C CYS A 138 7.78 -4.69 -6.46
N LEU A 139 8.83 -5.22 -7.10
CA LEU A 139 8.77 -5.79 -8.46
C LEU A 139 7.77 -6.95 -8.60
N GLY A 140 7.51 -7.68 -7.52
CA GLY A 140 6.44 -8.69 -7.47
C GLY A 140 5.01 -8.12 -7.49
N GLY A 141 4.84 -6.80 -7.62
CA GLY A 141 3.55 -6.11 -7.62
C GLY A 141 2.88 -6.05 -6.25
N LYS A 142 3.61 -6.36 -5.17
CA LYS A 142 3.11 -6.34 -3.81
C LYS A 142 3.52 -5.02 -3.15
N THR A 143 2.55 -4.27 -2.64
CA THR A 143 2.81 -3.14 -1.75
C THR A 143 3.14 -3.72 -0.38
N GLN A 144 4.40 -3.59 0.07
CA GLN A 144 4.81 -4.12 1.37
C GLN A 144 4.02 -3.42 2.47
N ASN A 145 3.08 -4.14 3.09
CA ASN A 145 2.74 -3.91 4.48
C ASN A 145 3.30 -5.06 5.32
N THR A 146 4.63 -5.12 5.36
CA THR A 146 5.37 -6.13 6.13
C THR A 146 4.93 -6.16 7.60
N ASN A 147 4.63 -4.99 8.17
CA ASN A 147 4.20 -4.87 9.55
C ASN A 147 2.80 -5.48 9.77
N GLU A 148 1.83 -5.25 8.89
CA GLU A 148 0.52 -5.91 9.01
C GLU A 148 0.63 -7.43 8.86
N SER A 149 1.49 -7.94 7.96
CA SER A 149 1.67 -9.38 7.80
C SER A 149 2.32 -10.04 9.03
N LEU A 150 3.37 -9.44 9.58
CA LEU A 150 4.04 -9.97 10.76
C LEU A 150 3.12 -9.89 11.98
N ASN A 151 2.47 -8.74 12.17
CA ASN A 151 1.54 -8.58 13.28
C ASN A 151 0.38 -9.58 13.18
N SER A 152 -0.14 -9.86 11.98
CA SER A 152 -1.15 -10.89 11.80
C SER A 152 -0.68 -12.28 12.21
N LEU A 153 0.60 -12.61 12.02
CA LEU A 153 1.17 -13.87 12.50
C LEU A 153 1.31 -13.88 14.03
N ILE A 154 1.78 -12.78 14.63
CA ILE A 154 1.84 -12.64 16.10
C ILE A 154 0.45 -12.87 16.69
N TRP A 155 -0.59 -12.28 16.11
CA TRP A 155 -1.96 -12.42 16.59
C TRP A 155 -2.58 -13.80 16.34
N ASN A 156 -2.03 -14.60 15.41
CA ASN A 156 -2.43 -15.99 15.26
C ASN A 156 -1.89 -16.86 16.41
N PHE A 157 -0.67 -16.58 16.90
CA PHE A 157 -0.09 -17.28 18.04
C PHE A 157 -0.60 -16.73 19.39
N CYS A 158 -0.80 -15.42 19.49
CA CYS A 158 -1.24 -14.71 20.69
C CYS A 158 -2.36 -13.73 20.35
N SER A 159 -3.61 -14.15 20.55
CA SER A 159 -4.78 -13.33 20.23
C SER A 159 -4.78 -12.01 21.00
N LYS A 160 -5.22 -10.94 20.32
CA LYS A 160 -5.40 -9.61 20.96
C LYS A 160 -6.48 -9.58 22.03
N ASN A 161 -7.42 -10.51 21.96
CA ASN A 161 -8.63 -10.50 22.79
C ASN A 161 -8.44 -11.28 24.09
N THR A 162 -7.27 -11.88 24.28
CA THR A 162 -6.92 -12.67 25.45
C THR A 162 -5.77 -12.00 26.16
N ASN A 163 -5.85 -11.90 27.49
CA ASN A 163 -4.69 -11.49 28.28
C ASN A 163 -3.66 -12.61 28.22
N SER A 164 -2.44 -12.29 27.84
CA SER A 164 -1.32 -13.22 27.79
C SER A 164 -0.17 -12.67 28.63
N SER A 165 0.57 -13.57 29.30
CA SER A 165 1.76 -13.16 30.04
C SER A 165 2.83 -12.60 29.09
N ARG A 166 3.81 -11.89 29.67
CA ARG A 166 4.96 -11.39 28.90
C ARG A 166 5.72 -12.53 28.23
N GLU A 167 5.89 -13.68 28.90
CA GLU A 167 6.59 -14.82 28.29
C GLU A 167 5.83 -15.36 27.08
N ILE A 168 4.50 -15.54 27.17
CA ILE A 168 3.67 -16.04 26.06
C ILE A 168 3.76 -15.09 24.86
N ALA A 169 3.64 -13.78 25.10
CA ALA A 169 3.75 -12.78 24.04
C ALA A 169 5.14 -12.79 23.36
N GLN A 170 6.20 -13.03 24.13
CA GLN A 170 7.56 -13.13 23.60
C GLN A 170 7.74 -14.39 22.75
N ILE A 171 7.26 -15.55 23.22
CA ILE A 171 7.31 -16.81 22.47
C ILE A 171 6.52 -16.68 21.17
N ALA A 172 5.29 -16.16 21.23
CA ALA A 172 4.46 -15.92 20.06
C ALA A 172 5.13 -14.99 19.03
N SER A 173 5.81 -13.94 19.51
CA SER A 173 6.57 -13.03 18.66
C SER A 173 7.76 -13.71 17.98
N ASN A 174 8.50 -14.55 18.72
CA ASN A 174 9.62 -15.31 18.18
C ASN A 174 9.15 -16.32 17.12
N LEU A 175 8.10 -17.09 17.40
CA LEU A 175 7.50 -18.04 16.45
C LEU A 175 6.97 -17.32 15.20
N ALA A 176 6.30 -16.17 15.37
CA ALA A 176 5.84 -15.37 14.24
C ALA A 176 6.99 -14.88 13.35
N CYS A 177 8.11 -14.45 13.94
CA CYS A 177 9.31 -14.06 13.20
C CYS A 177 9.93 -15.24 12.43
N ILE A 178 10.02 -16.41 13.07
CA ILE A 178 10.52 -17.64 12.44
C ILE A 178 9.63 -18.03 11.27
N GLY A 179 8.31 -18.11 11.47
CA GLY A 179 7.35 -18.46 10.43
C GLY A 179 7.27 -17.41 9.30
N TYR A 180 7.54 -16.14 9.60
CA TYR A 180 7.58 -15.08 8.59
C TYR A 180 8.80 -15.21 7.66
N ASN A 181 9.97 -15.55 8.21
CA ASN A 181 11.22 -15.61 7.48
C ASN A 181 11.45 -16.97 6.79
N ASN A 182 11.03 -18.06 7.45
CA ASN A 182 11.36 -19.43 7.05
C ASN A 182 10.11 -20.27 6.74
N GLU A 183 8.94 -19.63 6.61
CA GLU A 183 7.65 -20.30 6.39
C GLU A 183 7.34 -21.33 7.49
N GLU A 184 6.41 -22.27 7.28
CA GLU A 184 6.10 -23.26 8.32
C GLU A 184 7.25 -24.24 8.59
N LYS A 185 8.24 -24.32 7.69
CA LYS A 185 9.46 -25.12 7.92
C LYS A 185 10.23 -24.64 9.15
N GLY A 186 10.26 -23.33 9.39
CA GLY A 186 10.90 -22.78 10.59
C GLY A 186 10.22 -23.25 11.88
N ILE A 187 8.89 -23.37 11.88
CA ILE A 187 8.13 -23.85 13.03
C ILE A 187 8.36 -25.35 13.24
N LEU A 188 8.39 -26.14 12.16
CA LEU A 188 8.72 -27.56 12.25
C LEU A 188 10.11 -27.79 12.88
N TYR A 189 11.11 -26.99 12.50
CA TYR A 189 12.44 -27.06 13.09
C TYR A 189 12.42 -26.78 14.60
N VAL A 190 11.67 -25.76 15.04
CA VAL A 190 11.52 -25.47 16.48
C VAL A 190 10.87 -26.64 17.22
N LEU A 191 9.87 -27.30 16.63
CA LEU A 191 9.22 -28.47 17.25
C LEU A 191 10.20 -29.64 17.39
N THR A 192 11.02 -29.89 16.37
CA THR A 192 12.06 -30.92 16.42
C THR A 192 13.10 -30.64 17.52
N GLU A 193 13.56 -29.39 17.65
CA GLU A 193 14.50 -28.97 18.71
C GLU A 193 13.89 -29.08 20.12
N LEU A 194 12.56 -29.00 20.24
CA LEU A 194 11.82 -29.23 21.49
C LEU A 194 11.50 -30.72 21.73
N GLU A 195 12.08 -31.62 20.93
CA GLU A 195 11.86 -33.07 21.00
C GLU A 195 10.39 -33.46 20.82
N LEU A 196 9.61 -32.63 20.12
CA LEU A 196 8.23 -32.92 19.77
C LEU A 196 8.20 -33.65 18.42
N ASP A 197 7.62 -34.85 18.42
CA ASP A 197 7.56 -35.70 17.24
C ASP A 197 6.65 -35.09 16.17
N THR A 198 7.23 -34.70 15.05
CA THR A 198 6.47 -34.17 13.90
C THR A 198 6.19 -35.29 12.91
N GLY A 199 5.01 -35.89 13.01
CA GLY A 199 4.57 -36.93 12.08
C GLY A 199 4.43 -36.44 10.64
N GLU A 200 4.44 -37.37 9.67
CA GLU A 200 4.33 -37.07 8.23
C GLU A 200 3.09 -36.23 7.89
N GLN A 201 1.98 -36.46 8.59
CA GLN A 201 0.74 -35.69 8.40
C GLN A 201 0.90 -34.22 8.78
N GLN A 202 1.62 -33.92 9.87
CA GLN A 202 1.85 -32.55 10.31
C GLN A 202 2.71 -31.77 9.32
N VAL A 203 3.71 -32.42 8.71
CA VAL A 203 4.52 -31.83 7.64
C VAL A 203 3.65 -31.53 6.42
N LYS A 204 2.78 -32.47 6.00
CA LYS A 204 1.82 -32.27 4.91
C LYS A 204 0.88 -31.10 5.17
N ASP A 205 0.31 -31.02 6.38
CA ASP A 205 -0.61 -29.95 6.76
C ASP A 205 0.09 -28.58 6.79
N SER A 206 1.35 -28.54 7.24
CA SER A 206 2.18 -27.33 7.26
C SER A 206 2.43 -26.81 5.84
N LEU A 207 2.79 -27.70 4.90
CA LEU A 207 2.94 -27.35 3.49
C LEU A 207 1.62 -26.88 2.85
N LEU A 208 0.49 -27.46 3.27
CA LEU A 208 -0.83 -27.03 2.81
C LEU A 208 -1.17 -25.62 3.32
N ARG A 209 -0.93 -25.33 4.60
CA ARG A 209 -1.14 -24.00 5.19
C ARG A 209 -0.30 -22.93 4.49
N ASP A 210 0.96 -23.22 4.17
CA ASP A 210 1.82 -22.31 3.39
C ASP A 210 1.23 -22.02 2.00
N LYS A 211 0.78 -23.07 1.29
CA LYS A 211 0.12 -22.90 -0.03
C LYS A 211 -1.16 -22.06 0.08
N GLU A 212 -1.98 -22.29 1.10
CA GLU A 212 -3.20 -21.51 1.32
C GLU A 212 -2.91 -20.04 1.66
N ARG A 213 -1.86 -19.78 2.46
CA ARG A 213 -1.38 -18.43 2.78
C ARG A 213 -0.98 -17.68 1.51
N LEU A 214 -0.22 -18.33 0.61
CA LEU A 214 0.17 -17.76 -0.67
C LEU A 214 -1.04 -17.45 -1.56
N LYS A 215 -1.97 -18.41 -1.71
CA LYS A 215 -3.23 -18.22 -2.44
C LYS A 215 -4.08 -17.07 -1.88
N LEU A 216 -4.14 -16.93 -0.55
CA LEU A 216 -4.85 -15.81 0.09
C LEU A 216 -4.17 -14.48 -0.21
N ALA A 217 -2.84 -14.41 -0.11
CA ALA A 217 -2.07 -13.21 -0.41
C ALA A 217 -2.29 -12.75 -1.87
N GLU A 218 -2.29 -13.69 -2.82
CA GLU A 218 -2.59 -13.42 -4.23
C GLU A 218 -4.01 -12.88 -4.42
N ARG A 219 -5.02 -13.53 -3.82
CA ARG A 219 -6.42 -13.07 -3.87
C ARG A 219 -6.58 -11.68 -3.27
N CYS A 220 -5.92 -11.39 -2.15
CA CYS A 220 -5.94 -10.06 -1.52
C CYS A 220 -5.29 -9.01 -2.43
N CYS A 221 -4.16 -9.34 -3.06
CA CYS A 221 -3.50 -8.47 -4.03
C CYS A 221 -4.40 -8.17 -5.23
N GLN A 222 -5.08 -9.20 -5.77
CA GLN A 222 -6.04 -9.05 -6.87
C GLN A 222 -7.25 -8.21 -6.47
N LYS A 223 -7.89 -8.46 -5.32
CA LYS A 223 -9.02 -7.67 -4.81
C LYS A 223 -8.67 -6.19 -4.57
N ALA A 224 -7.40 -5.89 -4.30
CA ALA A 224 -6.91 -4.52 -4.14
C ALA A 224 -6.74 -3.77 -5.48
N THR A 225 -6.76 -4.45 -6.63
CA THR A 225 -6.68 -3.83 -7.95
C THR A 225 -7.93 -3.01 -8.30
N LEU A 226 -7.74 -1.94 -9.09
CA LEU A 226 -8.84 -1.13 -9.60
C LEU A 226 -9.78 -1.93 -10.50
N GLU A 227 -9.25 -2.81 -11.34
CA GLU A 227 -10.02 -3.63 -12.27
C GLU A 227 -10.96 -4.58 -11.52
N ALA A 228 -10.46 -5.29 -10.51
CA ALA A 228 -11.28 -6.16 -9.67
C ALA A 228 -12.34 -5.40 -8.84
N ARG A 229 -12.13 -4.09 -8.59
CA ARG A 229 -13.14 -3.24 -7.93
C ARG A 229 -14.20 -2.72 -8.89
N LYS A 230 -13.84 -2.50 -10.16
CA LYS A 230 -14.77 -2.09 -11.21
C LYS A 230 -15.69 -3.24 -11.61
N THR A 231 -15.17 -4.45 -11.78
CA THR A 231 -15.98 -5.65 -12.10
C THR A 231 -16.98 -6.04 -11.03
N LYS A 232 -16.79 -5.60 -9.78
CA LYS A 232 -17.76 -5.79 -8.68
C LYS A 232 -18.88 -4.76 -8.61
N LYS A 233 -18.75 -3.67 -9.37
CA LYS A 233 -19.72 -2.57 -9.40
C LYS A 233 -20.55 -2.55 -10.68
N GLY A 234 -20.22 -3.41 -11.64
CA GLY A 234 -20.98 -3.63 -12.87
C GLY A 234 -21.91 -4.82 -12.71
#